data_AF-A0A8G1TZK7-F1
#
_entry.id   AF-A0A8G1TZK7-F1
#
_cell.length_a   1.000
_cell.length_b   1.000
_cell.length_c   1.000
_cell.angle_alpha   90.00
_cell.angle_beta   90.00
_cell.angle_gamma   90.00
#
_symmetry.space_group_name_H-M   'P 1'
#
loop_
_entity.id
_entity.type
_entity.pdbx_description
1 polymer ?
#
loop_
_entity_poly.entity_id
_entity_poly.type
_entity_poly.pdbx_seq_one_letter_code
_entity_poly.pdbx_strand_id
1 'polypeptide(L)' 'MSTILLIILILLLIGAVPAWPHSRGWGYYPSGILGILLIVLIVMLLTGRL' A
#
# COMPACT_ATOMS: atom_id res chain seq x y z
N MET A 1 -2.57 -7.12 -24.32
CA MET A 1 -1.21 -6.64 -23.97
C MET A 1 -1.15 -5.14 -23.72
N SER A 2 -1.74 -4.30 -24.58
CA SER A 2 -1.79 -2.83 -24.37
C SER A 2 -2.58 -2.37 -23.12
N THR A 3 -3.65 -3.09 -22.76
CA THR A 3 -4.51 -2.77 -21.60
C THR A 3 -3.80 -2.87 -20.25
N ILE A 4 -2.88 -3.83 -20.09
CA ILE A 4 -2.13 -4.02 -18.84
C ILE A 4 -1.18 -2.84 -18.60
N LEU A 5 -0.52 -2.39 -19.65
CA LEU A 5 0.40 -1.25 -19.59
C LEU A 5 -0.34 0.06 -19.26
N LEU A 6 -1.57 0.21 -19.76
CA LEU A 6 -2.45 1.33 -19.46
C LEU A 6 -2.92 1.33 -17.99
N ILE A 7 -3.23 0.15 -17.43
CA ILE A 7 -3.56 0.00 -16.01
C ILE A 7 -2.38 0.38 -15.12
N ILE A 8 -1.17 -0.10 -15.44
CA ILE A 8 0.05 0.24 -14.69
C ILE A 8 0.32 1.75 -14.72
N LEU A 9 0.14 2.39 -15.87
CA LEU A 9 0.31 3.83 -16.01
C LEU A 9 -0.69 4.62 -15.15
N ILE A 10 -1.96 4.21 -15.12
CA ILE A 10 -2.99 4.84 -14.27
C ILE A 10 -2.64 4.69 -12.78
N LEU A 11 -2.19 3.51 -12.35
CA LEU A 11 -1.77 3.28 -10.96
C LEU A 11 -0.56 4.13 -10.58
N LEU A 12 0.42 4.27 -11.48
CA LEU A 12 1.58 5.14 -11.28
C LEU A 12 1.16 6.61 -11.16
N LEU A 13 0.21 7.07 -11.98
CA LEU A 13 -0.30 8.44 -11.89
C LEU A 13 -1.04 8.68 -10.57
N ILE A 14 -1.90 7.75 -10.14
CA ILE A 14 -2.63 7.85 -8.85
C ILE A 14 -1.67 7.84 -7.65
N GLY A 15 -0.61 7.01 -7.71
CA GLY A 15 0.42 6.95 -6.68
C GLY A 15 1.38 8.15 -6.68
N ALA A 16 1.58 8.79 -7.84
CA ALA A 16 2.40 10.00 -7.99
C ALA A 16 1.64 11.28 -7.62
N VAL A 17 0.30 11.27 -7.61
CA VAL A 17 -0.48 12.40 -7.09
C VAL A 17 -0.36 12.40 -5.56
N PRO A 18 0.19 13.47 -4.94
CA PRO A 18 0.26 13.62 -3.49
C PRO A 18 -1.12 13.99 -2.89
N ALA A 19 -2.20 13.41 -3.43
CA ALA A 19 -3.57 13.56 -2.95
C ALA A 19 -3.91 12.58 -1.83
N TRP A 20 -2.94 11.77 -1.39
CA TRP A 20 -3.03 11.09 -0.10
C TRP A 20 -2.79 12.15 0.96
N PRO A 21 -3.83 12.59 1.70
CA PRO A 21 -3.68 13.66 2.66
C PRO A 21 -2.97 13.08 3.88
N HIS A 22 -1.64 13.06 3.86
CA HIS A 22 -0.87 12.77 5.05
C HIS A 22 -0.73 14.04 5.88
N SER A 23 -1.37 13.99 7.05
CA SER A 23 -1.01 14.70 8.29
C SER A 23 -1.52 16.13 8.53
N ARG A 24 -2.81 16.27 8.89
CA ARG A 24 -3.20 17.21 9.97
C ARG A 24 -4.20 16.66 11.00
N GLY A 25 -4.57 15.37 10.93
CA GLY A 25 -5.49 14.76 11.91
C GLY A 25 -5.36 13.25 12.16
N TRP A 26 -4.46 12.55 11.46
CA TRP A 26 -4.25 11.10 11.56
C TRP A 26 -2.85 10.76 12.06
N GLY A 27 -2.39 11.43 13.12
CA GLY A 27 -1.08 11.14 13.71
C GLY A 27 -0.89 9.63 13.91
N TYR A 28 0.02 9.04 13.15
CA TYR A 28 0.80 7.81 13.41
C TYR A 28 0.15 6.56 14.05
N TYR A 29 -1.18 6.46 14.19
CA TYR A 29 -1.77 5.47 15.11
C TYR A 29 -2.78 4.46 14.54
N PRO A 30 -3.36 4.60 13.32
CA PRO A 30 -4.09 3.47 12.72
C PRO A 30 -3.40 2.86 11.49
N SER A 31 -2.78 3.66 10.62
CA SER A 31 -2.22 3.20 9.35
C SER A 31 -0.87 2.51 9.48
N GLY A 32 -0.03 2.94 10.43
CA GLY A 32 1.25 2.29 10.72
C GLY A 32 1.07 0.88 11.27
N ILE A 33 0.10 0.69 12.17
CA ILE A 33 -0.22 -0.64 12.74
C ILE A 33 -0.77 -1.57 11.65
N LEU A 34 -1.66 -1.07 10.77
CA LEU A 34 -2.14 -1.85 9.63
C LEU A 34 -1.01 -2.23 8.66
N GLY A 35 -0.07 -1.31 8.39
CA GLY A 35 1.11 -1.60 7.58
C GLY A 35 2.02 -2.66 8.22
N ILE A 36 2.26 -2.56 9.53
CA ILE A 36 3.04 -3.53 10.29
C ILE A 36 2.35 -4.91 10.29
N LEU A 37 1.03 -4.96 10.51
CA LEU A 37 0.24 -6.19 10.45
C LEU A 37 0.32 -6.86 9.07
N LEU A 38 0.21 -6.07 8.00
CA LEU A 38 0.36 -6.57 6.63
C LEU A 38 1.75 -7.19 6.40
N ILE A 39 2.82 -6.54 6.86
CA ILE A 39 4.19 -7.06 6.75
C ILE A 39 4.33 -8.39 7.50
N VAL A 40 3.81 -8.48 8.73
CA VAL A 40 3.84 -9.71 9.53
C VAL A 40 3.11 -10.86 8.83
N LEU A 41 1.92 -10.59 8.28
CA LEU A 41 1.13 -11.57 7.52
C LEU A 41 1.88 -12.09 6.29
N ILE A 42 2.54 -11.21 5.54
CA ILE A 42 3.34 -11.58 4.37
C ILE A 42 4.52 -12.48 4.79
N VAL A 43 5.20 -12.16 5.89
CA VAL A 43 6.30 -12.99 6.40
C VAL A 43 5.81 -14.37 6.83
N MET A 44 4.67 -14.45 7.54
CA MET A 44 4.07 -15.74 7.92
C MET A 44 3.69 -16.58 6.70
N LEU A 45 3.10 -15.96 5.68
CA LEU A 45 2.72 -16.64 4.44
C LEU A 45 3.93 -17.17 3.66
N LEU A 46 5.00 -16.37 3.56
CA LEU A 46 6.24 -16.76 2.86
C LEU A 46 7.07 -17.81 3.63
N THR A 47 7.01 -17.81 4.95
CA THR A 47 7.69 -18.80 5.79
C THR A 47 6.86 -20.09 5.98
N GLY A 48 5.68 -20.17 5.38
CA GLY A 48 4.79 -21.34 5.51
C GLY A 48 4.26 -21.54 6.93
N ARG A 49 4.22 -20.48 7.73
CA ARG A 49 3.74 -20.47 9.13
C ARG A 49 2.32 -19.93 9.26
N LEU A 50 1.59 -19.89 8.15
CA LEU A 50 0.17 -19.54 8.11
C LEU A 50 -0.69 -20.78 8.36
#